data_AF-A0A2A2H6B9-F1
#
_entry.id   AF-A0A2A2H6B9-F1
#
_cell.length_a   1.000
_cell.length_b   1.000
_cell.length_c   1.000
_cell.angle_alpha   90.00
_cell.angle_beta   90.00
_cell.angle_gamma   90.00
#
_symmetry.space_group_name_H-M   'P 1'
#
loop_
_entity.id
_entity.type
_entity.pdbx_description
1 polymer ?
#
loop_
_entity_poly.entity_id
_entity_poly.type
_entity_poly.pdbx_seq_one_letter_code
_entity_poly.pdbx_strand_id
1 'polypeptide(L)'
;MESLNLTPAESLIIVSPKASGDKMIKFTLMDLLLKKSLKLDISEKFNFLKGSYSSIIISEGESCQWPFKPHEEILIELILEHHELKLDELVNILHKKMGSPIEYKNRYVRDPLIDKGYFKMQKKMLMSLAPYNMYSLTDNGLKVKYKINKLLNEAEDLKKWMKEDLGRAKAYLSVLGSHILLTDVDIKDIKKFNRILSYINPEPNTCEYYSYYLYTVPFDYLDDYGNLKSFDFLDISLLDHFNSFSDLTDKDTSVSGRRIERRLKNRDVIP
;
A
#
# COMPACT_ATOMS: atom_id res chain seq x y z
N MET A 1 -4.52 13.80 -21.58
CA MET A 1 -3.59 12.71 -21.23
C MET A 1 -4.38 11.46 -20.87
N GLU A 2 -3.87 10.26 -21.17
CA GLU A 2 -4.48 8.99 -20.77
C GLU A 2 -4.31 8.77 -19.26
N SER A 3 -5.36 8.34 -18.55
CA SER A 3 -5.27 7.96 -17.13
C SER A 3 -5.32 6.46 -16.98
N LEU A 4 -4.37 5.86 -16.26
CA LEU A 4 -4.41 4.42 -15.98
C LEU A 4 -5.36 4.05 -14.83
N ASN A 5 -5.72 5.01 -13.97
CA ASN A 5 -6.63 4.81 -12.84
C ASN A 5 -6.25 3.63 -11.94
N LEU A 6 -4.98 3.62 -11.52
CA LEU A 6 -4.36 2.62 -10.65
C LEU A 6 -3.93 3.25 -9.33
N THR A 7 -4.14 2.58 -8.21
CA THR A 7 -3.50 2.94 -6.93
C THR A 7 -2.08 2.37 -6.83
N PRO A 8 -1.25 2.80 -5.86
CA PRO A 8 0.05 2.19 -5.61
C PRO A 8 -0.03 0.67 -5.37
N ALA A 9 -1.07 0.18 -4.68
CA ALA A 9 -1.28 -1.26 -4.48
C ALA A 9 -1.61 -1.99 -5.79
N GLU A 10 -2.49 -1.43 -6.63
CA GLU A 10 -2.78 -2.00 -7.95
C GLU A 10 -1.55 -1.99 -8.88
N SER A 11 -0.78 -0.90 -8.86
CA SER A 11 0.48 -0.81 -9.61
C SER A 11 1.53 -1.81 -9.11
N LEU A 12 1.65 -1.98 -7.78
CA LEU A 12 2.60 -2.92 -7.17
C LEU A 12 2.37 -4.35 -7.66
N ILE A 13 1.11 -4.82 -7.68
CA ILE A 13 0.82 -6.18 -8.12
C ILE A 13 1.07 -6.39 -9.62
N ILE A 14 0.93 -5.34 -10.43
CA ILE A 14 1.26 -5.37 -11.86
C ILE A 14 2.77 -5.47 -12.07
N VAL A 15 3.57 -4.61 -11.42
CA VAL A 15 5.03 -4.59 -11.59
C VAL A 15 5.70 -5.79 -10.92
N SER A 16 5.19 -6.20 -9.76
CA SER A 16 5.66 -7.33 -8.95
C SER A 16 4.51 -8.28 -8.54
N PRO A 17 4.08 -9.18 -9.44
CA PRO A 17 2.96 -10.10 -9.17
C PRO A 17 3.13 -11.02 -7.95
N LYS A 18 4.39 -11.21 -7.50
CA LYS A 18 4.75 -12.01 -6.32
C LYS A 18 4.61 -11.25 -5.00
N ALA A 19 4.38 -9.94 -5.00
CA ALA A 19 4.21 -9.16 -3.78
C ALA A 19 3.12 -9.74 -2.86
N SER A 20 3.35 -9.66 -1.55
CA SER A 20 2.44 -10.19 -0.53
C SER A 20 1.19 -9.32 -0.40
N GLY A 21 0.14 -9.89 0.20
CA GLY A 21 -1.05 -9.13 0.55
C GLY A 21 -0.78 -8.04 1.58
N ASP A 22 0.15 -8.29 2.51
CA ASP A 22 0.54 -7.32 3.53
C ASP A 22 1.12 -6.05 2.92
N LYS A 23 1.95 -6.21 1.87
CA LYS A 23 2.44 -5.06 1.10
C LYS A 23 1.29 -4.29 0.48
N MET A 24 0.29 -4.96 -0.10
CA MET A 24 -0.87 -4.29 -0.69
C MET A 24 -1.67 -3.51 0.36
N ILE A 25 -1.92 -4.11 1.53
CA ILE A 25 -2.60 -3.44 2.64
C ILE A 25 -1.82 -2.21 3.08
N LYS A 26 -0.49 -2.35 3.26
CA LYS A 26 0.41 -1.25 3.64
C LYS A 26 0.35 -0.10 2.64
N PHE A 27 0.50 -0.39 1.34
CA PHE A 27 0.43 0.66 0.31
C PHE A 27 -0.96 1.28 0.18
N THR A 28 -2.03 0.51 0.38
CA THR A 28 -3.39 1.06 0.38
C THR A 28 -3.59 2.03 1.54
N LEU A 29 -3.16 1.66 2.75
CA LEU A 29 -3.23 2.54 3.91
C LEU A 29 -2.41 3.82 3.68
N MET A 30 -1.17 3.69 3.20
CA MET A 30 -0.32 4.85 2.92
C MET A 30 -0.94 5.77 1.87
N ASP A 31 -1.53 5.21 0.82
CA ASP A 31 -2.21 5.97 -0.22
C ASP A 31 -3.43 6.73 0.34
N LEU A 32 -4.26 6.07 1.15
CA LEU A 32 -5.41 6.70 1.83
C LEU A 32 -5.00 7.83 2.79
N LEU A 33 -3.84 7.70 3.44
CA LEU A 33 -3.27 8.74 4.31
C LEU A 33 -2.76 9.94 3.50
N LEU A 34 -2.08 9.68 2.38
CA LEU A 34 -1.66 10.74 1.46
C LEU A 34 -2.85 11.47 0.86
N LYS A 35 -3.94 10.74 0.56
CA LYS A 35 -5.23 11.27 0.12
C LYS A 35 -6.02 11.99 1.20
N LYS A 36 -5.62 11.88 2.48
CA LYS A 36 -6.34 12.40 3.67
C LYS A 36 -7.75 11.83 3.80
N SER A 37 -8.02 10.69 3.20
CA SER A 37 -9.21 9.90 3.51
C SER A 37 -9.09 9.28 4.89
N LEU A 38 -7.85 9.07 5.35
CA LEU A 38 -7.51 8.69 6.71
C LEU A 38 -6.55 9.70 7.34
N LYS A 39 -6.52 9.76 8.67
CA LYS A 39 -5.51 10.50 9.45
C LYS A 39 -4.88 9.60 10.50
N LEU A 40 -3.67 9.96 10.93
CA LEU A 40 -2.92 9.27 11.97
C LEU A 40 -2.58 10.21 13.11
N ASP A 41 -2.86 9.75 14.33
CA ASP A 41 -2.42 10.37 15.57
C ASP A 41 -1.36 9.47 16.21
N ILE A 42 -0.13 9.98 16.31
CA ILE A 42 1.01 9.28 16.90
C ILE A 42 1.28 9.91 18.26
N SER A 43 1.20 9.11 19.32
CA SER A 43 1.50 9.54 20.69
C SER A 43 2.53 8.63 21.33
N GLU A 44 3.56 9.19 21.97
CA GLU A 44 4.45 8.40 22.82
C GLU A 44 3.75 8.09 24.14
N LYS A 45 3.69 6.79 24.48
CA LYS A 45 3.17 6.30 25.75
C LYS A 45 4.28 5.61 26.52
N PHE A 46 4.27 5.81 27.83
CA PHE A 46 5.16 5.07 28.73
C PHE A 46 4.38 3.96 29.42
N ASN A 47 4.94 2.75 29.42
CA ASN A 47 4.47 1.65 30.24
C ASN A 47 5.65 1.10 31.05
N PHE A 48 5.48 0.99 32.38
CA PHE A 48 6.50 0.49 33.29
C PHE A 48 7.10 -0.87 32.87
N LEU A 49 6.35 -1.72 32.16
CA LEU A 49 6.82 -3.03 31.69
C LEU A 49 7.47 -3.02 30.29
N LYS A 50 7.11 -2.05 29.44
CA LYS A 50 7.53 -2.01 28.02
C LYS A 50 8.42 -0.81 27.67
N GLY A 51 8.68 0.09 28.62
CA GLY A 51 9.34 1.36 28.35
C GLY A 51 8.45 2.33 27.57
N SER A 52 9.06 3.29 26.89
CA SER A 52 8.38 4.17 25.94
C SER A 52 8.05 3.42 24.64
N TYR A 53 6.82 3.58 24.15
CA TYR A 53 6.38 3.03 22.86
C TYR A 53 5.44 4.02 22.16
N SER A 54 5.43 4.01 20.84
CA SER A 54 4.51 4.81 20.04
C SER A 54 3.15 4.12 19.94
N SER A 55 2.09 4.81 20.36
CA SER A 55 0.70 4.44 20.14
C SER A 55 0.20 5.15 18.90
N ILE A 56 -0.16 4.38 17.87
CA ILE A 56 -0.65 4.88 16.59
C ILE A 56 -2.16 4.65 16.52
N ILE A 57 -2.93 5.73 16.39
CA ILE A 57 -4.38 5.70 16.21
C ILE A 57 -4.68 6.18 14.79
N ILE A 58 -5.57 5.46 14.11
CA ILE A 58 -6.07 5.80 12.78
C ILE A 58 -7.53 6.19 12.92
N SER A 59 -7.93 7.26 12.24
CA SER A 59 -9.32 7.73 12.20
C SER A 59 -9.64 8.35 10.84
N GLU A 60 -10.89 8.75 10.65
CA GLU A 60 -11.34 9.43 9.43
C GLU A 60 -10.56 10.74 9.20
N GLY A 61 -10.09 10.92 7.97
CA GLY A 61 -9.38 12.12 7.55
C GLY A 61 -10.31 13.22 7.01
N GLU A 62 -9.73 14.36 6.67
CA GLU A 62 -10.47 15.56 6.23
C GLU A 62 -11.04 15.43 4.80
N SER A 63 -10.56 14.48 3.99
CA SER A 63 -10.93 14.29 2.59
C SER A 63 -11.39 12.84 2.33
N CYS A 64 -12.46 12.45 3.01
CA CYS A 64 -13.14 11.17 2.78
C CYS A 64 -14.17 11.34 1.64
N GLN A 65 -13.72 11.25 0.39
CA GLN A 65 -14.61 11.39 -0.79
C GLN A 65 -14.68 10.10 -1.60
N TRP A 66 -15.90 9.61 -1.80
CA TRP A 66 -16.24 8.47 -2.64
C TRP A 66 -16.14 8.82 -4.14
N PRO A 67 -15.85 7.84 -5.03
CA PRO A 67 -15.79 6.40 -4.79
C PRO A 67 -14.39 5.85 -4.50
N PHE A 68 -14.31 4.93 -3.52
CA PHE A 68 -13.11 4.15 -3.23
C PHE A 68 -13.02 2.91 -4.11
N LYS A 69 -11.79 2.41 -4.35
CA LYS A 69 -11.56 1.09 -4.93
C LYS A 69 -11.90 0.00 -3.91
N PRO A 70 -12.20 -1.25 -4.33
CA PRO A 70 -12.59 -2.30 -3.40
C PRO A 70 -11.59 -2.57 -2.27
N HIS A 71 -10.29 -2.43 -2.52
CA HIS A 71 -9.25 -2.61 -1.49
C HIS A 71 -9.15 -1.43 -0.52
N GLU A 72 -9.48 -0.21 -0.97
CA GLU A 72 -9.57 1.00 -0.15
C GLU A 72 -10.82 0.98 0.73
N GLU A 73 -11.96 0.60 0.12
CA GLU A 73 -13.29 0.58 0.75
C GLU A 73 -13.32 -0.24 2.04
N ILE A 74 -12.72 -1.44 2.05
CA ILE A 74 -12.67 -2.26 3.28
C ILE A 74 -12.00 -1.51 4.43
N LEU A 75 -10.92 -0.77 4.17
CA LEU A 75 -10.21 -0.05 5.23
C LEU A 75 -11.02 1.16 5.70
N ILE A 76 -11.64 1.88 4.77
CA ILE A 76 -12.50 3.03 5.08
C ILE A 76 -13.72 2.59 5.91
N GLU A 77 -14.42 1.54 5.49
CA GLU A 77 -15.57 0.98 6.22
C GLU A 77 -15.20 0.65 7.68
N LEU A 78 -14.07 -0.03 7.89
CA LEU A 78 -13.62 -0.39 9.25
C LEU A 78 -13.38 0.86 10.11
N ILE A 79 -12.81 1.92 9.53
CA ILE A 79 -12.57 3.16 10.26
C ILE A 79 -13.89 3.90 10.53
N LEU A 80 -14.83 3.92 9.59
CA LEU A 80 -16.15 4.54 9.77
C LEU A 80 -17.00 3.81 10.81
N GLU A 81 -16.95 2.47 10.84
CA GLU A 81 -17.67 1.63 11.81
C GLU A 81 -17.19 1.85 13.26
N HIS A 82 -15.89 2.12 13.43
CA HIS A 82 -15.25 2.22 14.74
C HIS A 82 -14.89 3.65 15.16
N HIS A 83 -15.02 4.63 14.25
CA HIS A 83 -14.58 6.03 14.35
C HIS A 83 -13.07 6.24 14.49
N GLU A 84 -12.45 5.51 15.40
CA GLU A 84 -11.01 5.47 15.63
C GLU A 84 -10.56 4.05 15.98
N LEU A 85 -9.39 3.65 15.48
CA LEU A 85 -8.80 2.34 15.77
C LEU A 85 -7.31 2.50 16.06
N LYS A 86 -6.82 1.78 17.07
CA LYS A 86 -5.37 1.57 17.14
C LYS A 86 -4.91 0.76 15.94
N LEU A 87 -3.69 0.99 15.49
CA LEU A 87 -3.14 0.30 14.31
C LEU A 87 -3.16 -1.24 14.48
N ASP A 88 -2.84 -1.75 15.67
CA ASP A 88 -2.89 -3.18 15.99
C ASP A 88 -4.32 -3.73 16.02
N GLU A 89 -5.29 -2.94 16.50
CA GLU A 89 -6.71 -3.28 16.47
C GLU A 89 -7.23 -3.35 15.03
N LEU A 90 -6.90 -2.38 14.18
CA LEU A 90 -7.24 -2.38 12.75
C LEU A 90 -6.71 -3.63 12.06
N VAL A 91 -5.44 -3.98 12.25
CA VAL A 91 -4.81 -5.18 11.70
C VAL A 91 -5.57 -6.44 12.11
N ASN A 92 -5.90 -6.56 13.40
CA ASN A 92 -6.62 -7.72 13.93
C ASN A 92 -8.04 -7.84 13.37
N ILE A 93 -8.77 -6.73 13.25
CA ILE A 93 -10.13 -6.72 12.70
C ILE A 93 -10.11 -7.04 11.20
N LEU A 94 -9.19 -6.44 10.46
CA LEU A 94 -9.00 -6.71 9.04
C LEU A 94 -8.67 -8.19 8.79
N HIS A 95 -7.77 -8.76 9.60
CA HIS A 95 -7.46 -10.19 9.53
C HIS A 95 -8.70 -11.07 9.76
N LYS A 96 -9.53 -10.75 10.77
CA LYS A 96 -10.78 -11.48 11.04
C LYS A 96 -11.81 -11.34 9.91
N LYS A 97 -11.95 -10.14 9.33
CA LYS A 97 -12.90 -9.86 8.22
C LYS A 97 -12.48 -10.58 6.93
N MET A 98 -11.17 -10.70 6.70
CA MET A 98 -10.60 -11.14 5.42
C MET A 98 -10.07 -12.57 5.42
N GLY A 99 -9.84 -13.16 6.59
CA GLY A 99 -9.25 -14.48 6.78
C GLY A 99 -7.74 -14.54 6.50
N SER A 100 -7.24 -13.89 5.45
CA SER A 100 -5.80 -13.81 5.16
C SER A 100 -5.41 -12.62 4.27
N PRO A 101 -4.13 -12.20 4.29
CA PRO A 101 -3.59 -11.22 3.34
C PRO A 101 -3.68 -11.68 1.87
N ILE A 102 -3.61 -12.99 1.63
CA ILE A 102 -3.74 -13.55 0.28
C ILE A 102 -5.13 -13.29 -0.27
N GLU A 103 -6.16 -13.38 0.56
CA GLU A 103 -7.53 -13.09 0.19
C GLU A 103 -7.70 -11.59 -0.14
N TYR A 104 -7.14 -10.69 0.68
CA TYR A 104 -7.11 -9.25 0.38
C TYR A 104 -6.49 -8.98 -1.00
N LYS A 105 -5.31 -9.55 -1.24
CA LYS A 105 -4.59 -9.41 -2.51
C LYS A 105 -5.40 -9.90 -3.70
N ASN A 106 -6.01 -11.08 -3.58
CA ASN A 106 -6.69 -11.70 -4.71
C ASN A 106 -8.01 -11.00 -4.99
N ARG A 107 -8.88 -10.93 -3.98
CA ARG A 107 -10.28 -10.50 -4.16
C ARG A 107 -10.45 -9.00 -4.35
N TYR A 108 -9.63 -8.18 -3.69
CA TYR A 108 -9.88 -6.74 -3.63
C TYR A 108 -8.88 -5.91 -4.43
N VAL A 109 -7.72 -6.50 -4.76
CA VAL A 109 -6.74 -5.88 -5.65
C VAL A 109 -6.70 -6.59 -6.99
N ARG A 110 -6.49 -7.91 -7.04
CA ARG A 110 -6.25 -8.60 -8.32
C ARG A 110 -7.51 -8.80 -9.16
N ASP A 111 -8.62 -9.23 -8.57
CA ASP A 111 -9.85 -9.53 -9.32
C ASP A 111 -10.38 -8.29 -10.07
N PRO A 112 -10.41 -7.07 -9.46
CA PRO A 112 -10.70 -5.85 -10.21
C PRO A 112 -9.74 -5.59 -11.39
N LEU A 113 -8.48 -6.01 -11.29
CA LEU A 113 -7.50 -5.89 -12.38
C LEU A 113 -7.65 -6.99 -13.45
N ILE A 114 -8.30 -8.12 -13.12
CA ILE A 114 -8.76 -9.10 -14.11
C ILE A 114 -9.91 -8.48 -14.92
N ASP A 115 -10.87 -7.84 -14.25
CA ASP A 115 -12.00 -7.16 -14.92
C ASP A 115 -11.54 -6.01 -15.83
N LYS A 116 -10.50 -5.28 -15.43
CA LYS A 116 -9.81 -4.29 -16.28
C LYS A 116 -8.98 -4.91 -17.42
N GLY A 117 -8.88 -6.24 -17.48
CA GLY A 117 -8.14 -6.97 -18.52
C GLY A 117 -6.63 -6.92 -18.39
N TYR A 118 -6.07 -6.57 -17.23
CA TYR A 118 -4.62 -6.55 -17.00
C TYR A 118 -4.06 -7.91 -16.57
N PHE A 119 -4.88 -8.72 -15.89
CA PHE A 119 -4.55 -10.09 -15.51
C PHE A 119 -5.48 -11.10 -16.18
N LYS A 120 -4.97 -12.32 -16.32
CA LYS A 120 -5.78 -13.50 -16.60
C LYS A 120 -5.56 -14.54 -15.49
N MET A 121 -6.65 -15.18 -15.09
CA MET A 121 -6.65 -16.31 -14.16
C MET A 121 -6.80 -17.61 -14.96
N GLN A 122 -5.97 -18.60 -14.63
CA GLN A 122 -6.07 -19.96 -15.14
C GLN A 122 -6.15 -20.92 -13.96
N LYS A 123 -7.16 -21.79 -13.94
CA LYS A 123 -7.21 -22.90 -12.99
C LYS A 123 -6.21 -23.96 -13.44
N LYS A 124 -5.29 -24.34 -12.55
CA LYS A 124 -4.31 -25.41 -12.76
C LYS A 124 -4.42 -26.44 -11.65
N MET A 125 -3.86 -27.61 -11.87
CA MET A 125 -3.79 -28.67 -10.86
C MET A 125 -2.36 -28.80 -10.35
N LEU A 126 -2.17 -28.70 -9.03
CA LEU A 126 -0.89 -29.01 -8.40
C LEU A 126 -0.76 -30.54 -8.30
N MET A 127 0.18 -31.11 -9.04
CA MET A 127 0.42 -32.57 -9.11
C MET A 127 -0.85 -33.39 -9.39
N SER A 128 -1.83 -32.84 -10.12
CA SER A 128 -3.15 -33.45 -10.37
C SER A 128 -4.04 -33.67 -9.13
N LEU A 129 -3.66 -33.14 -7.96
CA LEU A 129 -4.33 -33.41 -6.67
C LEU A 129 -5.16 -32.23 -6.17
N ALA A 130 -4.66 -31.01 -6.30
CA ALA A 130 -5.32 -29.82 -5.75
C ALA A 130 -5.43 -28.71 -6.80
N PRO A 131 -6.65 -28.20 -7.07
CA PRO A 131 -6.80 -27.05 -7.96
C PRO A 131 -6.20 -25.80 -7.31
N TYR A 132 -5.50 -24.99 -8.10
CA TYR A 132 -5.00 -23.68 -7.70
C TYR A 132 -5.16 -22.67 -8.84
N ASN A 133 -5.31 -21.39 -8.47
CA ASN A 133 -5.40 -20.31 -9.44
C ASN A 133 -4.00 -19.81 -9.78
N MET A 134 -3.61 -19.93 -11.04
CA MET A 134 -2.42 -19.29 -11.59
C MET A 134 -2.81 -17.97 -12.24
N TYR A 135 -2.11 -16.90 -11.86
CA TYR A 135 -2.33 -15.56 -12.41
C TYR A 135 -1.16 -15.14 -13.28
N SER A 136 -1.45 -14.49 -14.39
CA SER A 136 -0.44 -13.94 -15.30
C SER A 136 -0.93 -12.64 -15.92
N LEU A 137 -0.01 -11.77 -16.31
CA LEU A 137 -0.36 -10.55 -17.04
C LEU A 137 -0.87 -10.90 -18.43
N THR A 138 -1.82 -10.13 -18.93
CA THR A 138 -2.20 -10.09 -20.34
C THR A 138 -1.23 -9.21 -21.12
N ASP A 139 -1.36 -9.16 -22.46
CA ASP A 139 -0.57 -8.22 -23.27
C ASP A 139 -0.86 -6.76 -22.88
N ASN A 140 -2.11 -6.46 -22.49
CA ASN A 140 -2.47 -5.15 -21.95
C ASN A 140 -1.80 -4.90 -20.60
N GLY A 141 -1.81 -5.88 -19.69
CA GLY A 141 -1.10 -5.82 -18.42
C GLY A 141 0.41 -5.63 -18.57
N LEU A 142 1.03 -6.23 -19.58
CA LEU A 142 2.44 -6.03 -19.92
C LEU A 142 2.73 -4.61 -20.42
N LYS A 143 1.85 -4.04 -21.26
CA LYS A 143 1.97 -2.64 -21.71
C LYS A 143 1.85 -1.67 -20.53
N VAL A 144 0.88 -1.89 -19.65
CA VAL A 144 0.70 -1.09 -18.42
C VAL A 144 1.90 -1.23 -17.49
N LYS A 145 2.40 -2.45 -17.29
CA LYS A 145 3.64 -2.69 -16.53
C LYS A 145 4.82 -1.88 -17.06
N TYR A 146 5.00 -1.84 -18.38
CA TYR A 146 6.05 -1.04 -19.01
C TYR A 146 5.87 0.46 -18.73
N LYS A 147 4.65 1.00 -18.86
CA LYS A 147 4.33 2.40 -18.55
C LYS A 147 4.63 2.76 -17.10
N ILE A 148 4.27 1.89 -16.15
CA ILE A 148 4.53 2.09 -14.72
C ILE A 148 6.04 2.07 -14.45
N ASN A 149 6.74 1.02 -14.89
CA ASN A 149 8.20 0.91 -14.67
C ASN A 149 8.97 2.08 -15.27
N LYS A 150 8.56 2.57 -16.45
CA LYS A 150 9.17 3.75 -17.05
C LYS A 150 9.09 4.96 -16.11
N LEU A 151 7.90 5.24 -15.57
CA LEU A 151 7.72 6.33 -14.62
C LEU A 151 8.51 6.09 -13.32
N LEU A 152 8.48 4.89 -12.75
CA LEU A 152 9.21 4.60 -11.51
C LEU A 152 10.73 4.77 -11.67
N ASN A 153 11.29 4.38 -12.82
CA ASN A 153 12.72 4.50 -13.08
C ASN A 153 13.16 5.96 -13.27
N GLU A 154 12.27 6.83 -13.76
CA GLU A 154 12.53 8.27 -13.92
C GLU A 154 12.72 8.98 -12.56
N ALA A 155 12.38 8.33 -11.43
CA ALA A 155 12.65 8.84 -10.09
C ALA A 155 14.14 9.10 -9.83
N GLU A 156 15.03 8.35 -10.47
CA GLU A 156 16.49 8.49 -10.34
C GLU A 156 16.97 9.89 -10.79
N ASP A 157 16.29 10.48 -11.78
CA ASP A 157 16.59 11.80 -12.33
C ASP A 157 16.00 12.95 -11.51
N LEU A 158 15.11 12.67 -10.56
CA LEU A 158 14.38 13.71 -9.81
C LEU A 158 15.34 14.69 -9.11
N LYS A 159 16.39 14.19 -8.46
CA LYS A 159 17.42 15.02 -7.81
C LYS A 159 18.12 15.99 -8.77
N LYS A 160 18.28 15.58 -10.02
CA LYS A 160 18.89 16.39 -11.08
C LYS A 160 17.90 17.45 -11.56
N TRP A 161 16.66 17.06 -11.87
CA TRP A 161 15.62 18.01 -12.29
C TRP A 161 15.32 19.05 -11.21
N MET A 162 15.36 18.68 -9.94
CA MET A 162 15.24 19.62 -8.81
C MET A 162 16.32 20.73 -8.78
N LYS A 163 17.41 20.59 -9.56
CA LYS A 163 18.47 21.62 -9.68
C LYS A 163 18.43 22.32 -11.04
N GLU A 164 18.12 21.59 -12.10
CA GLU A 164 18.33 22.02 -13.49
C GLU A 164 17.03 22.36 -14.21
N ASP A 165 15.91 21.73 -13.85
CA ASP A 165 14.63 21.83 -14.53
C ASP A 165 13.46 21.57 -13.55
N LEU A 166 13.11 22.61 -12.80
CA LEU A 166 12.06 22.53 -11.79
C LEU A 166 10.68 22.27 -12.41
N GLY A 167 10.44 22.70 -13.66
CA GLY A 167 9.20 22.45 -14.38
C GLY A 167 9.00 20.96 -14.64
N ARG A 168 10.05 20.28 -15.13
CA ARG A 168 10.03 18.82 -15.30
C ARG A 168 9.91 18.07 -13.98
N ALA A 169 10.60 18.51 -12.93
CA ALA A 169 10.48 17.89 -11.60
C ALA A 169 9.04 17.97 -11.06
N LYS A 170 8.40 19.13 -11.20
CA LYS A 170 6.99 19.33 -10.81
C LYS A 170 6.06 18.45 -11.64
N ALA A 171 6.20 18.47 -12.98
CA ALA A 171 5.41 17.62 -13.87
C ALA A 171 5.54 16.12 -13.53
N TYR A 172 6.75 15.64 -13.24
CA TYR A 172 6.99 14.26 -12.85
C TYR A 172 6.26 13.89 -11.56
N LEU A 173 6.42 14.69 -10.50
CA LEU A 173 5.75 14.43 -9.21
C LEU A 173 4.22 14.51 -9.34
N SER A 174 3.68 15.43 -10.13
CA SER A 174 2.24 15.52 -10.39
C SER A 174 1.70 14.29 -11.13
N VAL A 175 2.47 13.71 -12.07
CA VAL A 175 2.10 12.49 -12.82
C VAL A 175 2.21 11.23 -11.97
N LEU A 176 3.24 11.15 -11.14
CA LEU A 176 3.51 10.00 -10.29
C LEU A 176 2.55 9.96 -9.09
N GLY A 177 2.29 11.10 -8.46
CA GLY A 177 1.43 11.20 -7.27
C GLY A 177 1.91 10.28 -6.14
N SER A 178 0.98 9.56 -5.51
CA SER A 178 1.28 8.60 -4.45
C SER A 178 2.08 7.37 -4.91
N HIS A 179 2.31 7.17 -6.21
CA HIS A 179 3.21 6.11 -6.69
C HIS A 179 4.69 6.38 -6.35
N ILE A 180 5.02 7.57 -5.84
CA ILE A 180 6.33 7.84 -5.24
C ILE A 180 6.67 6.82 -4.15
N LEU A 181 5.65 6.26 -3.48
CA LEU A 181 5.80 5.20 -2.48
C LEU A 181 6.43 3.91 -3.05
N LEU A 182 6.33 3.68 -4.36
CA LEU A 182 6.93 2.53 -5.04
C LEU A 182 8.35 2.78 -5.54
N THR A 183 8.92 3.96 -5.26
CA THR A 183 10.28 4.36 -5.67
C THR A 183 11.25 4.28 -4.49
N ASP A 184 12.55 4.28 -4.80
CA ASP A 184 13.62 4.32 -3.78
C ASP A 184 13.97 5.76 -3.34
N VAL A 185 13.13 6.75 -3.64
CA VAL A 185 13.36 8.14 -3.24
C VAL A 185 13.20 8.27 -1.72
N ASP A 186 14.22 8.82 -1.06
CA ASP A 186 14.20 9.05 0.38
C ASP A 186 13.05 10.00 0.77
N ILE A 187 12.30 9.64 1.81
CA ILE A 187 11.18 10.43 2.34
C ILE A 187 11.61 11.86 2.70
N LYS A 188 12.83 12.04 3.22
CA LYS A 188 13.39 13.37 3.53
C LYS A 188 13.55 14.20 2.25
N ASP A 189 13.97 13.56 1.17
CA ASP A 189 14.06 14.20 -0.14
C ASP A 189 12.68 14.54 -0.69
N ILE A 190 11.70 13.64 -0.55
CA ILE A 190 10.29 13.91 -0.92
C ILE A 190 9.75 15.14 -0.17
N LYS A 191 9.91 15.18 1.16
CA LYS A 191 9.51 16.33 2.00
C LYS A 191 10.17 17.62 1.53
N LYS A 192 11.47 17.56 1.19
CA LYS A 192 12.24 18.72 0.71
C LYS A 192 11.77 19.18 -0.66
N PHE A 193 11.56 18.27 -1.61
CA PHE A 193 11.16 18.60 -2.97
C PHE A 193 9.78 19.24 -3.00
N ASN A 194 8.83 18.69 -2.24
CA ASN A 194 7.49 19.26 -2.14
C ASN A 194 7.56 20.73 -1.71
N ARG A 195 8.30 21.01 -0.63
CA ARG A 195 8.50 22.38 -0.14
C ARG A 195 9.15 23.31 -1.17
N ILE A 196 10.07 22.82 -1.99
CA ILE A 196 10.72 23.66 -3.01
C ILE A 196 9.73 24.01 -4.13
N LEU A 197 8.98 23.01 -4.59
CA LEU A 197 8.09 23.14 -5.75
C LEU A 197 6.83 23.96 -5.47
N SER A 198 6.41 24.06 -4.20
CA SER A 198 5.26 24.85 -3.77
C SER A 198 5.39 26.34 -4.04
N TYR A 199 6.61 26.85 -4.08
CA TYR A 199 6.90 28.26 -4.34
C TYR A 199 7.00 28.57 -5.84
N ILE A 200 6.78 27.60 -6.71
CA ILE A 200 6.97 27.73 -8.15
C ILE A 200 5.62 27.92 -8.85
N ASN A 201 5.39 29.13 -9.34
CA ASN A 201 4.42 29.45 -10.39
C ASN A 201 5.12 29.44 -11.76
N PRO A 202 4.50 28.94 -12.85
CA PRO A 202 3.12 28.47 -13.01
C PRO A 202 2.93 26.95 -12.83
N GLU A 203 1.69 26.46 -13.00
CA GLU A 203 1.38 25.02 -13.09
C GLU A 203 2.23 24.36 -14.19
N PRO A 204 2.77 23.15 -13.93
CA PRO A 204 3.55 22.45 -14.93
C PRO A 204 2.65 22.15 -16.13
N ASN A 205 3.13 22.47 -17.34
CA ASN A 205 2.48 21.97 -18.55
C ASN A 205 2.81 20.47 -18.71
N THR A 206 2.23 19.66 -17.83
CA THR A 206 2.51 18.23 -17.67
C THR A 206 2.35 17.46 -18.98
N CYS A 207 1.47 17.94 -19.86
CA CYS A 207 1.24 17.41 -21.21
C CYS A 207 2.45 17.56 -22.15
N GLU A 208 3.38 18.50 -21.89
CA GLU A 208 4.63 18.63 -22.65
C GLU A 208 5.60 17.48 -22.35
N TYR A 209 5.57 16.94 -21.13
CA TYR A 209 6.51 15.93 -20.66
C TYR A 209 5.94 14.51 -20.72
N TYR A 210 4.63 14.35 -20.47
CA TYR A 210 4.00 13.04 -20.33
C TYR A 210 2.69 12.95 -21.11
N SER A 211 2.46 11.82 -21.76
CA SER A 211 1.19 11.53 -22.47
C SER A 211 0.16 10.79 -21.60
N TYR A 212 0.56 10.31 -20.42
CA TYR A 212 -0.28 9.55 -19.49
C TYR A 212 0.07 9.82 -18.02
N TYR A 213 -0.83 9.46 -17.10
CA TYR A 213 -0.62 9.47 -15.64
C TYR A 213 -1.23 8.26 -14.94
N LEU A 214 -0.74 7.94 -13.73
CA LEU A 214 -1.10 6.70 -13.03
C LEU A 214 -2.42 6.76 -12.24
N TYR A 215 -2.87 7.94 -11.76
CA TYR A 215 -4.02 8.21 -10.83
C TYR A 215 -3.66 8.02 -9.34
N THR A 216 -4.20 8.68 -8.30
CA THR A 216 -4.70 10.06 -8.08
C THR A 216 -4.14 10.54 -6.74
N VAL A 217 -3.50 11.72 -6.79
CA VAL A 217 -3.60 12.94 -5.97
C VAL A 217 -2.41 13.74 -6.52
N PRO A 218 -2.64 14.82 -7.29
CA PRO A 218 -1.53 15.66 -7.75
C PRO A 218 -0.69 16.05 -6.53
N PHE A 219 0.63 15.94 -6.63
CA PHE A 219 1.54 16.25 -5.51
C PHE A 219 1.34 17.66 -4.97
N ASP A 220 0.80 18.54 -5.81
CA ASP A 220 0.29 19.90 -5.57
C ASP A 220 -0.65 19.97 -4.33
N TYR A 221 -1.35 18.88 -3.97
CA TYR A 221 -2.19 18.78 -2.77
C TYR A 221 -1.42 18.62 -1.45
N LEU A 222 -0.09 18.50 -1.48
CA LEU A 222 0.72 18.51 -0.27
C LEU A 222 1.05 19.94 0.19
N ASP A 223 0.86 20.95 -0.67
CA ASP A 223 1.22 22.35 -0.41
C ASP A 223 0.18 23.12 0.42
N ASP A 224 -1.09 22.72 0.38
CA ASP A 224 -2.15 23.29 1.24
C ASP A 224 -1.95 22.96 2.73
N TYR A 225 -0.92 22.18 3.09
CA TYR A 225 -0.76 21.61 4.42
C TYR A 225 0.57 21.98 5.04
N GLY A 226 0.72 23.25 5.38
CA GLY A 226 1.83 23.86 6.11
C GLY A 226 2.17 23.27 7.50
N ASN A 227 2.07 21.96 7.70
CA ASN A 227 2.54 21.24 8.86
C ASN A 227 3.03 19.83 8.50
N LEU A 228 4.25 19.75 7.96
CA LEU A 228 5.02 18.54 7.60
C LEU A 228 5.28 17.54 8.75
N LYS A 229 4.74 17.78 9.95
CA LYS A 229 4.70 16.81 11.06
C LYS A 229 3.81 15.61 10.75
N SER A 230 2.87 15.73 9.81
CA SER A 230 1.97 14.63 9.46
C SER A 230 2.63 13.53 8.65
N PHE A 231 3.79 13.74 8.01
CA PHE A 231 4.45 12.71 7.17
C PHE A 231 5.38 11.79 7.95
N ASP A 232 5.39 11.86 9.28
CA ASP A 232 6.18 10.92 10.07
C ASP A 232 5.68 9.48 9.86
N PHE A 233 4.41 9.27 9.45
CA PHE A 233 3.92 7.95 9.03
C PHE A 233 4.56 7.40 7.75
N LEU A 234 5.15 8.25 6.91
CA LEU A 234 5.89 7.76 5.75
C LEU A 234 7.15 7.03 6.18
N ASP A 235 7.64 7.25 7.41
CA ASP A 235 8.65 6.37 7.99
C ASP A 235 8.10 4.94 8.03
N ILE A 236 8.51 4.16 7.04
CA ILE A 236 8.06 2.80 6.75
C ILE A 236 8.20 1.91 7.99
N SER A 237 9.13 2.23 8.91
CA SER A 237 9.35 1.53 10.17
C SER A 237 8.17 1.62 11.13
N LEU A 238 7.39 2.71 11.13
CA LEU A 238 6.18 2.82 11.95
C LEU A 238 5.07 1.90 11.45
N LEU A 239 5.05 1.61 10.15
CA LEU A 239 4.11 0.68 9.52
C LEU A 239 4.65 -0.75 9.45
N ASP A 240 5.79 -1.05 10.08
CA ASP A 240 6.29 -2.43 10.21
C ASP A 240 5.43 -3.28 11.16
N HIS A 241 4.46 -2.68 11.86
CA HIS A 241 3.36 -3.40 12.50
C HIS A 241 2.59 -4.29 11.50
N PHE A 242 2.55 -3.92 10.21
CA PHE A 242 1.98 -4.78 9.16
C PHE A 242 2.88 -5.98 8.80
N ASN A 243 4.17 -5.95 9.14
CA ASN A 243 5.02 -7.13 8.99
C ASN A 243 4.68 -8.19 10.07
N SER A 244 3.95 -7.84 11.12
CA SER A 244 3.45 -8.80 12.13
C SER A 244 2.30 -9.69 11.63
N PHE A 245 1.76 -9.44 10.43
CA PHE A 245 0.80 -10.34 9.79
C PHE A 245 1.35 -11.76 9.61
N SER A 246 2.66 -11.92 9.35
CA SER A 246 3.29 -13.25 9.30
C SER A 246 3.40 -13.90 10.68
N ASP A 247 3.70 -13.12 11.72
CA ASP A 247 3.94 -13.63 13.08
C ASP A 247 2.65 -14.12 13.78
N LEU A 248 1.49 -13.58 13.39
CA LEU A 248 0.19 -14.04 13.88
C LEU A 248 -0.18 -15.41 13.31
N THR A 249 0.19 -15.69 12.05
CA THR A 249 -0.05 -17.00 11.43
C THR A 249 0.83 -18.12 12.00
N ASP A 250 2.03 -17.78 12.49
CA ASP A 250 2.92 -18.73 13.18
C ASP A 250 2.45 -19.05 14.61
N LYS A 251 1.77 -18.11 15.29
CA LYS A 251 1.22 -18.35 16.62
C LYS A 251 0.06 -19.34 16.60
N ASP A 252 -0.84 -19.25 15.63
CA ASP A 252 -2.00 -20.16 15.53
C ASP A 252 -1.65 -21.56 15.00
N THR A 253 -0.61 -21.69 14.16
CA THR A 253 -0.12 -23.01 13.75
C THR A 253 0.67 -23.72 14.85
N SER A 254 1.32 -22.98 15.76
CA SER A 254 2.07 -23.56 16.89
C SER A 254 1.20 -24.14 18.02
N VAL A 255 -0.09 -23.79 18.07
CA VAL A 255 -1.07 -24.31 19.05
C VAL A 255 -1.78 -25.55 18.50
N SER A 256 -2.00 -25.62 17.18
CA SER A 256 -2.57 -26.78 16.50
C SER A 256 -1.58 -27.95 16.41
N GLY A 257 -0.30 -27.69 16.06
CA GLY A 257 0.74 -28.73 15.92
C GLY A 257 1.10 -29.42 17.24
N ARG A 258 1.10 -28.68 18.36
CA ARG A 258 1.41 -29.25 19.69
C ARG A 258 0.30 -30.13 20.28
N ARG A 259 -0.93 -30.06 19.75
CA ARG A 259 -2.06 -30.86 20.24
C ARG A 259 -2.18 -32.21 19.53
N ILE A 260 -1.64 -32.35 18.32
CA ILE A 260 -1.63 -33.61 17.56
C ILE A 260 -0.45 -34.49 17.98
N GLU A 261 0.73 -33.92 18.22
CA GLU A 261 1.91 -34.71 18.67
C GLU A 261 1.74 -35.30 20.09
N ARG A 262 0.99 -34.64 20.99
CA ARG A 262 0.70 -35.19 22.32
C ARG A 262 -0.33 -36.33 22.33
N ARG A 263 -1.15 -36.46 21.28
CA ARG A 263 -2.11 -37.57 21.16
C ARG A 263 -1.52 -38.83 20.52
N LEU A 264 -0.41 -38.71 19.78
CA LEU A 264 0.29 -39.85 19.18
C LEU A 264 1.35 -40.46 20.11
N LYS A 265 1.92 -39.70 21.06
CA LYS A 265 2.89 -40.23 22.04
C LYS A 265 2.30 -41.00 23.23
N ASN A 266 0.98 -41.00 23.41
CA ASN A 266 0.31 -41.68 24.54
C ASN A 266 -0.45 -42.97 24.13
N ARG A 267 -0.19 -43.53 22.94
CA ARG A 267 -0.79 -44.82 22.52
C ARG A 267 0.18 -46.00 22.45
N ASP A 268 1.47 -45.78 22.69
CA ASP A 268 2.48 -46.85 22.69
C ASP A 268 3.10 -47.03 24.08
N VAL A 269 2.26 -47.26 25.10
CA VAL A 269 2.68 -47.97 26.32
C VAL A 269 1.49 -48.77 26.81
N ILE A 270 1.52 -50.08 26.59
CA ILE A 270 1.29 -51.17 27.55
C ILE A 270 1.57 -52.48 26.81
N PRO A 271 2.41 -53.39 27.34
CA PRO A 271 2.53 -54.78 26.86
C PRO A 271 1.27 -55.60 27.17
#